data_AF-A0A0K1PGV3-F1
#
_entry.id   AF-A0A0K1PGV3-F1
#
_cell.length_a   1.000
_cell.length_b   1.000
_cell.length_c   1.000
_cell.angle_alpha   90.00
_cell.angle_beta   90.00
_cell.angle_gamma   90.00
#
_symmetry.space_group_name_H-M   'P 1'
#
loop_
_entity.id
_entity.type
_entity.pdbx_description
1 polymer ?
#
loop_
_entity_poly.entity_id
_entity_poly.type
_entity_poly.pdbx_seq_one_letter_code
_entity_poly.pdbx_strand_id
1 'polypeptide(L)'
;MLSILVALLAAGCGASESDPDRQNGTGGSAGSDGSGGSSGTGGSGGTGGGGGSGGRGPTEKETVCRLWNEGHIQNEREPWIAGADICDHGTLSEVAIEDTLRRINMFRALSGLPPVTENLEQREQEQACAVLMNANRSISHYPPQSWNCWTEEAAWGAASSNLALGFKLPGNAIDALMGDTGIDSVGHRRWLLGYFLGKVGIGFAGKSACVSVFDNTGQTDREWTAYPPPGPAPLPMVRDVQWGPVAWSFHPRDKIAGAQVSMQRLPDLEEVEVEKTSIQADGGGIPDAIVWKPLRVAAGESYRITITRPSKEPLTYDVEVVDCDGI
;
A
#
# COMPACT_ATOMS: atom_id res chain seq x y z
N MET A 1 -26.36 2.56 -27.46
CA MET A 1 -25.12 1.78 -27.66
C MET A 1 -24.22 2.07 -26.48
N LEU A 2 -24.05 1.10 -25.58
CA LEU A 2 -23.34 1.25 -24.31
C LEU A 2 -21.95 0.63 -24.51
N SER A 3 -20.92 1.47 -24.63
CA SER A 3 -19.54 0.99 -24.81
C SER A 3 -18.92 0.67 -23.45
N ILE A 4 -18.73 -0.62 -23.19
CA ILE A 4 -18.00 -1.17 -22.05
C ILE A 4 -16.50 -0.98 -22.34
N LEU A 5 -15.82 -0.16 -21.54
CA LEU A 5 -14.37 0.01 -21.60
C LEU A 5 -13.74 -1.08 -20.72
N VAL A 6 -13.17 -2.09 -21.37
CA VAL A 6 -12.36 -3.14 -20.72
C VAL A 6 -10.99 -2.55 -20.41
N ALA A 7 -10.63 -2.47 -19.13
CA ALA A 7 -9.28 -2.14 -18.69
C ALA A 7 -8.37 -3.35 -18.97
N LEU A 8 -7.45 -3.21 -19.93
CA LEU A 8 -6.33 -4.14 -20.09
C LEU A 8 -5.24 -3.77 -19.07
N LEU A 9 -5.08 -4.59 -18.04
CA LEU A 9 -3.90 -4.61 -17.18
C LEU A 9 -2.85 -5.47 -17.88
N ALA A 10 -1.76 -4.85 -18.33
CA ALA A 10 -0.61 -5.55 -18.90
C ALA A 10 0.25 -6.12 -17.76
N ALA A 11 0.20 -7.44 -17.59
CA ALA A 11 1.20 -8.18 -16.82
C ALA A 11 2.46 -8.34 -17.68
N GLY A 12 3.57 -7.79 -17.23
CA GLY A 12 4.89 -7.95 -17.84
C GLY A 12 5.89 -8.51 -16.83
N CYS A 13 5.90 -9.83 -16.64
CA CYS A 13 7.04 -10.52 -16.06
C CYS A 13 8.09 -10.71 -17.16
N GLY A 14 9.29 -10.19 -16.94
CA GLY A 14 10.46 -10.45 -17.77
C GLY A 14 11.71 -10.15 -16.98
N ALA A 15 12.29 -11.19 -16.39
CA ALA A 15 13.61 -11.13 -15.79
C ALA A 15 14.66 -10.85 -16.87
N SER A 16 15.49 -9.84 -16.68
CA SER A 16 16.82 -9.77 -17.29
C SER A 16 17.77 -8.98 -16.40
N GLU A 17 18.82 -9.67 -15.98
CA GLU A 17 19.97 -9.16 -15.24
C GLU A 17 20.57 -7.92 -15.90
N SER A 18 20.76 -6.85 -15.13
CA SER A 18 21.90 -5.94 -15.30
C SER A 18 22.02 -5.07 -14.04
N ASP A 19 23.11 -5.32 -13.32
CA ASP A 19 23.60 -4.59 -12.17
C ASP A 19 24.19 -3.24 -12.64
N PRO A 20 23.80 -2.07 -12.10
CA PRO A 20 24.58 -0.86 -12.25
C PRO A 20 25.31 -0.52 -10.95
N ASP A 21 26.63 -0.52 -11.08
CA ASP A 21 27.65 -0.09 -10.13
C ASP A 21 27.23 1.08 -9.22
N ARG A 22 27.37 0.85 -7.91
CA ARG A 22 27.44 1.90 -6.90
C ARG A 22 28.74 2.68 -7.06
N GLN A 23 28.66 3.92 -7.55
CA GLN A 23 29.76 4.87 -7.40
C GLN A 23 29.65 5.64 -6.08
N ASN A 24 30.66 5.42 -5.24
CA ASN A 24 30.96 6.18 -4.02
C ASN A 24 31.27 7.65 -4.36
N GLY A 25 30.40 8.56 -3.93
CA GLY A 25 30.67 9.99 -3.87
C GLY A 25 30.97 10.42 -2.43
N THR A 26 32.25 10.50 -2.09
CA THR A 26 32.74 11.14 -0.86
C THR A 26 32.65 12.66 -0.97
N GLY A 27 31.90 13.33 -0.09
CA GLY A 27 31.87 14.78 0.06
C GLY A 27 31.80 15.15 1.54
N GLY A 28 32.94 15.60 2.09
CA GLY A 28 33.12 15.95 3.49
C GLY A 28 32.48 17.29 3.88
N SER A 29 32.15 17.36 5.16
CA SER A 29 31.45 18.42 5.89
C SER A 29 32.36 19.57 6.34
N ALA A 30 31.76 20.76 6.54
CA ALA A 30 32.00 21.83 7.54
C ALA A 30 31.71 23.20 6.90
N GLY A 31 30.92 24.14 7.44
CA GLY A 31 30.31 24.32 8.76
C GLY A 31 30.41 25.81 9.14
N SER A 32 29.31 26.43 9.57
CA SER A 32 29.18 27.39 10.69
C SER A 32 28.06 28.44 10.53
N ASP A 33 27.10 28.31 11.45
CA ASP A 33 26.53 29.30 12.39
C ASP A 33 25.95 30.65 11.92
N GLY A 34 24.69 30.87 12.36
CA GLY A 34 24.03 32.17 12.40
C GLY A 34 22.65 32.11 13.04
N SER A 35 22.60 32.23 14.37
CA SER A 35 21.41 32.27 15.23
C SER A 35 20.48 33.47 14.99
N GLY A 36 19.18 33.34 15.29
CA GLY A 36 18.28 34.48 15.52
C GLY A 36 16.80 34.12 15.46
N GLY A 37 16.15 33.96 16.63
CA GLY A 37 14.75 33.53 16.75
C GLY A 37 13.69 34.63 16.64
N SER A 38 12.42 34.22 16.60
CA SER A 38 11.33 34.78 17.43
C SER A 38 10.03 33.99 17.21
N SER A 39 9.25 33.97 18.29
CA SER A 39 7.98 33.35 18.62
C SER A 39 6.75 33.70 17.75
N GLY A 40 5.78 32.78 17.70
CA GLY A 40 4.37 33.10 17.40
C GLY A 40 3.43 31.89 17.25
N THR A 41 2.99 31.33 18.38
CA THR A 41 1.63 30.83 18.72
C THR A 41 0.68 30.22 17.65
N GLY A 42 0.17 29.00 17.95
CA GLY A 42 -1.27 28.70 17.93
C GLY A 42 -1.75 27.61 16.97
N GLY A 43 -2.20 26.46 17.52
CA GLY A 43 -2.92 25.42 16.77
C GLY A 43 -2.96 24.06 17.46
N SER A 44 -3.82 23.90 18.46
CA SER A 44 -4.13 22.61 19.11
C SER A 44 -4.76 21.61 18.13
N GLY A 45 -4.37 20.33 18.22
CA GLY A 45 -5.17 19.24 17.63
C GLY A 45 -4.51 17.86 17.75
N GLY A 46 -4.97 17.05 18.71
CA GLY A 46 -4.86 15.59 18.65
C GLY A 46 -3.66 14.95 19.37
N THR A 47 -3.69 14.90 20.69
CA THR A 47 -2.91 13.91 21.45
C THR A 47 -3.46 12.52 21.18
N GLY A 48 -2.89 11.81 20.20
CA GLY A 48 -3.08 10.38 19.99
C GLY A 48 -2.46 9.60 21.15
N GLY A 49 -3.29 8.81 21.82
CA GLY A 49 -2.97 8.15 23.09
C GLY A 49 -1.71 7.29 23.05
N GLY A 50 -0.88 7.49 24.07
CA GLY A 50 0.17 6.54 24.44
C GLY A 50 -0.45 5.25 24.95
N GLY A 51 0.02 4.13 24.37
CA GLY A 51 -0.40 2.78 24.72
C GLY A 51 0.54 1.74 24.10
N GLY A 52 1.85 1.93 24.26
CA GLY A 52 2.87 0.98 23.81
C GLY A 52 2.88 -0.27 24.67
N SER A 53 2.20 -1.31 24.19
CA SER A 53 2.40 -2.72 24.52
C SER A 53 2.45 -3.46 23.19
N GLY A 54 3.57 -4.15 22.91
CA GLY A 54 4.01 -4.57 21.58
C GLY A 54 2.99 -5.27 20.68
N GLY A 55 2.97 -4.85 19.42
CA GLY A 55 2.94 -5.76 18.27
C GLY A 55 1.61 -6.43 17.86
N ARG A 56 0.46 -6.07 18.42
CA ARG A 56 -0.85 -6.61 17.95
C ARG A 56 -1.71 -5.46 17.40
N GLY A 57 -2.30 -5.67 16.21
CA GLY A 57 -3.25 -4.71 15.62
C GLY A 57 -4.51 -4.57 16.48
N PRO A 58 -5.41 -3.64 16.15
CA PRO A 58 -6.66 -3.44 16.89
C PRO A 58 -7.50 -4.72 16.93
N THR A 59 -7.95 -5.12 18.12
CA THR A 59 -8.74 -6.35 18.33
C THR A 59 -10.23 -6.10 18.49
N GLU A 60 -10.63 -4.86 18.78
CA GLU A 60 -12.03 -4.49 19.01
C GLU A 60 -12.69 -4.03 17.71
N LYS A 61 -13.85 -4.60 17.38
CA LYS A 61 -14.62 -4.26 16.16
C LYS A 61 -14.84 -2.76 16.02
N GLU A 62 -15.26 -2.08 17.10
CA GLU A 62 -15.52 -0.64 17.09
C GLU A 62 -14.27 0.17 16.76
N THR A 63 -13.10 -0.24 17.26
CA THR A 63 -11.83 0.43 16.96
C THR A 63 -11.43 0.23 15.50
N VAL A 64 -11.57 -1.00 14.99
CA VAL A 64 -11.31 -1.33 13.58
C VAL A 64 -12.23 -0.52 12.66
N CYS A 65 -13.53 -0.50 12.92
CA CYS A 65 -14.49 0.22 12.09
C CYS A 65 -14.30 1.73 12.16
N ARG A 66 -13.97 2.29 13.34
CA ARG A 66 -13.62 3.71 13.46
C ARG A 66 -12.36 4.04 12.64
N LEU A 67 -11.29 3.26 12.76
CA LEU A 67 -10.08 3.44 11.94
C LEU A 67 -10.40 3.36 10.45
N TRP A 68 -11.21 2.38 10.05
CA TRP A 68 -11.67 2.22 8.67
C TRP A 68 -12.39 3.47 8.16
N ASN A 69 -13.40 3.94 8.89
CA ASN A 69 -14.21 5.09 8.51
C ASN A 69 -13.40 6.40 8.53
N GLU A 70 -12.58 6.61 9.57
CA GLU A 70 -11.66 7.74 9.66
C GLU A 70 -10.64 7.73 8.53
N GLY A 71 -10.10 6.57 8.15
CA GLY A 71 -9.22 6.39 7.01
C GLY A 71 -9.89 6.66 5.66
N HIS A 72 -11.22 6.53 5.60
CA HIS A 72 -12.02 6.73 4.39
C HIS A 72 -12.58 8.14 4.18
N ILE A 73 -12.40 9.05 5.15
CA ILE A 73 -12.72 10.47 4.96
C ILE A 73 -12.00 10.97 3.68
N GLN A 74 -12.63 11.87 2.95
CA GLN A 74 -12.06 12.50 1.76
C GLN A 74 -12.44 13.97 1.81
N ASN A 75 -11.48 14.80 2.21
CA ASN A 75 -11.63 16.24 2.35
C ASN A 75 -11.40 16.93 1.01
N GLU A 76 -10.42 16.46 0.22
CA GLU A 76 -10.14 17.00 -1.11
C GLU A 76 -10.89 16.23 -2.20
N ARG A 77 -11.71 16.94 -2.99
CA ARG A 77 -12.52 16.37 -4.07
C ARG A 77 -11.93 16.65 -5.45
N GLU A 78 -11.08 17.66 -5.56
CA GLU A 78 -10.33 18.03 -6.77
C GLU A 78 -8.84 17.98 -6.44
N PRO A 79 -8.24 16.77 -6.36
CA PRO A 79 -6.91 16.58 -5.78
C PRO A 79 -5.80 17.22 -6.62
N TRP A 80 -6.01 17.42 -7.91
CA TRP A 80 -4.97 17.91 -8.80
C TRP A 80 -5.52 18.95 -9.77
N ILE A 81 -4.81 20.07 -9.85
CA ILE A 81 -5.02 21.11 -10.84
C ILE A 81 -4.01 20.90 -11.96
N ALA A 82 -4.49 20.69 -13.18
CA ALA A 82 -3.63 20.52 -14.35
C ALA A 82 -2.77 21.77 -14.60
N GLY A 83 -1.55 21.56 -15.07
CA GLY A 83 -0.63 22.63 -15.44
C GLY A 83 -0.95 23.29 -16.78
N ALA A 84 -0.02 24.12 -17.27
CA ALA A 84 -0.21 24.91 -18.50
C ALA A 84 -0.30 24.04 -19.77
N ASP A 85 0.32 22.86 -19.77
CA ASP A 85 0.23 21.87 -20.83
C ASP A 85 0.19 20.43 -20.27
N ILE A 86 0.23 19.44 -21.15
CA ILE A 86 0.09 18.03 -20.80
C ILE A 86 1.28 17.44 -20.02
N CYS A 87 2.45 18.10 -20.03
CA CYS A 87 3.67 17.67 -19.39
C CYS A 87 4.06 18.52 -18.17
N ASP A 88 3.40 19.65 -17.97
CA ASP A 88 3.45 20.39 -16.73
C ASP A 88 2.91 19.52 -15.58
N HIS A 89 3.67 19.46 -14.47
CA HIS A 89 3.35 18.69 -13.26
C HIS A 89 2.00 19.10 -12.64
N GLY A 90 1.57 20.34 -12.88
CA GLY A 90 0.40 20.93 -12.25
C GLY A 90 0.60 21.09 -10.75
N THR A 91 -0.49 21.02 -9.98
CA THR A 91 -0.43 21.16 -8.52
C THR A 91 -1.29 20.11 -7.86
N LEU A 92 -0.66 19.24 -7.07
CA LEU A 92 -1.33 18.31 -6.18
C LEU A 92 -1.65 19.02 -4.86
N SER A 93 -2.92 18.94 -4.43
CA SER A 93 -3.40 19.54 -3.19
C SER A 93 -2.75 18.90 -1.97
N GLU A 94 -2.27 19.72 -1.03
CA GLU A 94 -1.76 19.24 0.27
C GLU A 94 -2.81 18.40 1.01
N VAL A 95 -4.08 18.78 0.94
CA VAL A 95 -5.18 18.04 1.56
C VAL A 95 -5.35 16.66 0.91
N ALA A 96 -5.12 16.54 -0.40
CA ALA A 96 -5.13 15.23 -1.06
C ALA A 96 -3.96 14.34 -0.64
N ILE A 97 -2.78 14.92 -0.39
CA ILE A 97 -1.62 14.20 0.14
C ILE A 97 -1.93 13.69 1.55
N GLU A 98 -2.46 14.55 2.42
CA GLU A 98 -2.89 14.18 3.77
C GLU A 98 -3.97 13.08 3.78
N ASP A 99 -4.98 13.20 2.91
CA ASP A 99 -6.02 12.18 2.76
C ASP A 99 -5.43 10.83 2.30
N THR A 100 -4.43 10.86 1.41
CA THR A 100 -3.74 9.66 0.91
C THR A 100 -2.89 9.01 2.00
N LEU A 101 -2.11 9.80 2.74
CA LEU A 101 -1.33 9.33 3.89
C LEU A 101 -2.24 8.73 4.96
N ARG A 102 -3.37 9.37 5.26
CA ARG A 102 -4.36 8.85 6.21
C ARG A 102 -4.91 7.51 5.74
N ARG A 103 -5.15 7.32 4.44
CA ARG A 103 -5.58 6.03 3.89
C ARG A 103 -4.51 4.94 4.03
N ILE A 104 -3.26 5.24 3.68
CA ILE A 104 -2.13 4.29 3.84
C ILE A 104 -1.97 3.92 5.31
N ASN A 105 -1.98 4.93 6.20
CA ASN A 105 -1.78 4.76 7.63
C ASN A 105 -2.94 4.02 8.32
N MET A 106 -4.16 4.12 7.81
CA MET A 106 -5.28 3.26 8.24
C MET A 106 -4.94 1.79 8.02
N PHE A 107 -4.55 1.39 6.80
CA PHE A 107 -4.19 -0.01 6.53
C PHE A 107 -3.01 -0.48 7.37
N ARG A 108 -1.99 0.37 7.52
CA ARG A 108 -0.83 0.06 8.38
C ARG A 108 -1.23 -0.10 9.84
N ALA A 109 -2.10 0.77 10.37
CA ALA A 109 -2.61 0.66 11.74
C ALA A 109 -3.43 -0.60 11.96
N LEU A 110 -4.29 -0.99 11.02
CA LEU A 110 -5.03 -2.26 11.07
C LEU A 110 -4.07 -3.47 11.10
N SER A 111 -3.00 -3.42 10.32
CA SER A 111 -1.92 -4.42 10.35
C SER A 111 -0.94 -4.24 11.53
N GLY A 112 -1.20 -3.31 12.45
CA GLY A 112 -0.36 -2.99 13.60
C GLY A 112 1.09 -2.63 13.24
N LEU A 113 1.27 -1.94 12.12
CA LEU A 113 2.53 -1.36 11.66
C LEU A 113 2.56 0.14 12.01
N PRO A 114 3.76 0.72 12.23
CA PRO A 114 3.89 2.16 12.43
C PRO A 114 3.41 2.95 11.21
N PRO A 115 2.89 4.18 11.39
CA PRO A 115 2.52 5.03 10.27
C PRO A 115 3.74 5.44 9.44
N VAL A 116 3.50 5.76 8.17
CA VAL A 116 4.45 6.47 7.31
C VAL A 116 4.19 7.97 7.34
N THR A 117 5.22 8.74 7.05
CA THR A 117 5.11 10.17 6.76
C THR A 117 5.34 10.42 5.28
N GLU A 118 5.08 11.64 4.82
CA GLU A 118 5.48 12.03 3.49
C GLU A 118 7.00 12.08 3.32
N ASN A 119 7.48 11.73 2.12
CA ASN A 119 8.80 12.07 1.63
C ASN A 119 8.75 13.32 0.74
N LEU A 120 8.92 14.50 1.34
CA LEU A 120 8.91 15.77 0.60
C LEU A 120 9.99 15.85 -0.49
N GLU A 121 11.12 15.15 -0.32
CA GLU A 121 12.21 15.14 -1.31
C GLU A 121 11.83 14.41 -2.61
N GLN A 122 10.82 13.54 -2.58
CA GLN A 122 10.33 12.79 -3.76
C GLN A 122 9.05 13.38 -4.35
N ARG A 123 8.55 14.50 -3.83
CA ARG A 123 7.25 15.03 -4.24
C ARG A 123 7.21 15.39 -5.74
N GLU A 124 8.19 16.16 -6.21
CA GLU A 124 8.28 16.53 -7.63
C GLU A 124 8.45 15.29 -8.52
N GLN A 125 9.28 14.35 -8.09
CA GLN A 125 9.52 13.10 -8.80
C GLN A 125 8.25 12.26 -8.96
N GLU A 126 7.48 12.08 -7.90
CA GLU A 126 6.24 11.30 -7.97
C GLU A 126 5.14 12.03 -8.74
N GLN A 127 5.09 13.35 -8.66
CA GLN A 127 4.17 14.13 -9.48
C GLN A 127 4.52 14.05 -10.97
N ALA A 128 5.81 14.07 -11.33
CA ALA A 128 6.30 13.83 -12.68
C ALA A 128 5.90 12.44 -13.18
N CYS A 129 6.07 11.40 -12.34
CA CYS A 129 5.60 10.05 -12.63
C CYS A 129 4.10 10.03 -12.91
N ALA A 130 3.29 10.66 -12.06
CA ALA A 130 1.85 10.66 -12.24
C ALA A 130 1.45 11.33 -13.56
N VAL A 131 2.04 12.48 -13.91
CA VAL A 131 1.80 13.16 -15.19
C VAL A 131 2.22 12.29 -16.38
N LEU A 132 3.37 11.62 -16.32
CA LEU A 132 3.82 10.67 -17.33
C LEU A 132 2.76 9.56 -17.56
N MET A 133 2.26 8.92 -16.50
CA MET A 133 1.22 7.89 -16.62
C MET A 133 -0.09 8.45 -17.17
N ASN A 134 -0.49 9.65 -16.72
CA ASN A 134 -1.73 10.31 -17.15
C ASN A 134 -1.71 10.70 -18.63
N ALA A 135 -0.61 11.29 -19.10
CA ALA A 135 -0.42 11.74 -20.48
C ALA A 135 -0.49 10.57 -21.48
N ASN A 136 -0.10 9.37 -21.05
CA ASN A 136 -0.09 8.18 -21.88
C ASN A 136 -1.29 7.26 -21.64
N ARG A 137 -2.11 7.53 -20.61
CA ARG A 137 -3.26 6.70 -20.21
C ARG A 137 -2.88 5.23 -20.04
N SER A 138 -1.68 5.00 -19.53
CA SER A 138 -1.05 3.70 -19.37
C SER A 138 -0.10 3.76 -18.17
N ILE A 139 0.21 2.60 -17.59
CA ILE A 139 1.17 2.46 -16.49
C ILE A 139 2.28 1.49 -16.86
N SER A 140 3.50 1.80 -16.43
CA SER A 140 4.67 0.93 -16.56
C SER A 140 5.69 1.34 -15.52
N HIS A 141 6.31 0.38 -14.82
CA HIS A 141 7.48 0.65 -13.98
C HIS A 141 8.72 1.00 -14.80
N TYR A 142 8.72 0.68 -16.09
CA TYR A 142 9.80 1.00 -17.04
C TYR A 142 9.18 1.69 -18.26
N PRO A 143 8.68 2.93 -18.11
CA PRO A 143 8.05 3.63 -19.21
C PRO A 143 9.09 3.87 -20.32
N PRO A 144 8.79 3.53 -21.59
CA PRO A 144 9.72 3.74 -22.68
C PRO A 144 9.92 5.24 -22.94
N GLN A 145 11.13 5.62 -23.36
CA GLN A 145 11.48 7.02 -23.65
C GLN A 145 10.61 7.68 -24.75
N SER A 146 9.85 6.89 -25.51
CA SER A 146 8.89 7.37 -26.51
C SER A 146 7.56 7.86 -25.94
N TRP A 147 7.29 7.64 -24.65
CA TRP A 147 6.08 8.15 -24.01
C TRP A 147 6.07 9.67 -23.92
N ASN A 148 4.88 10.26 -24.02
CA ASN A 148 4.72 11.70 -23.80
C ASN A 148 5.16 12.06 -22.38
N CYS A 149 5.82 13.20 -22.22
CA CYS A 149 6.27 13.71 -20.92
C CYS A 149 7.27 12.80 -20.20
N TRP A 150 7.93 11.90 -20.94
CA TRP A 150 9.00 11.09 -20.37
C TRP A 150 10.18 11.98 -19.99
N THR A 151 10.61 11.84 -18.74
CA THR A 151 11.88 12.36 -18.22
C THR A 151 12.55 11.26 -17.42
N GLU A 152 13.85 11.40 -17.18
CA GLU A 152 14.57 10.45 -16.33
C GLU A 152 13.99 10.45 -14.90
N GLU A 153 13.66 11.62 -14.36
CA GLU A 153 13.00 11.77 -13.05
C GLU A 153 11.66 11.04 -12.97
N ALA A 154 10.77 11.22 -13.95
CA ALA A 154 9.47 10.55 -14.00
C ALA A 154 9.62 9.02 -14.14
N ALA A 155 10.62 8.56 -14.91
CA ALA A 155 10.94 7.14 -15.04
C ALA A 155 11.47 6.54 -13.74
N TRP A 156 12.31 7.27 -12.99
CA TRP A 156 12.75 6.85 -11.67
C TRP A 156 11.59 6.78 -10.67
N GLY A 157 10.69 7.77 -10.68
CA GLY A 157 9.46 7.72 -9.87
C GLY A 157 8.67 6.45 -10.18
N ALA A 158 8.42 6.18 -11.46
CA ALA A 158 7.71 4.98 -11.90
C ALA A 158 8.35 3.66 -11.43
N ALA A 159 9.67 3.57 -11.47
CA ALA A 159 10.43 2.38 -11.09
C ALA A 159 10.40 2.12 -9.57
N SER A 160 10.19 3.16 -8.75
CA SER A 160 10.21 3.08 -7.28
C SER A 160 8.84 3.09 -6.61
N SER A 161 7.78 3.14 -7.43
CA SER A 161 6.42 3.42 -6.97
C SER A 161 5.46 2.29 -7.22
N ASN A 162 4.47 2.16 -6.34
CA ASN A 162 3.21 1.51 -6.68
C ASN A 162 2.43 2.40 -7.64
N LEU A 163 1.99 1.83 -8.77
CA LEU A 163 1.35 2.58 -9.85
C LEU A 163 -0.12 2.21 -9.97
N ALA A 164 -0.98 3.21 -10.08
CA ALA A 164 -2.40 3.01 -10.30
C ALA A 164 -2.94 3.93 -11.40
N LEU A 165 -3.99 3.49 -12.09
CA LEU A 165 -4.66 4.24 -13.14
C LEU A 165 -6.17 4.03 -13.11
N GLY A 166 -6.93 5.09 -13.38
CA GLY A 166 -8.39 5.04 -13.54
C GLY A 166 -9.16 5.54 -12.32
N PHE A 167 -8.48 5.99 -11.27
CA PHE A 167 -9.11 6.44 -10.02
C PHE A 167 -9.32 7.94 -10.04
N LYS A 168 -10.44 8.41 -9.47
CA LYS A 168 -10.75 9.85 -9.39
C LYS A 168 -10.01 10.55 -8.26
N LEU A 169 -9.63 9.80 -7.23
CA LEU A 169 -9.02 10.31 -6.02
C LEU A 169 -7.83 9.39 -5.66
N PRO A 170 -6.74 9.94 -5.12
CA PRO A 170 -5.57 9.15 -4.75
C PRO A 170 -5.87 8.15 -3.63
N GLY A 171 -6.75 8.48 -2.67
CA GLY A 171 -7.19 7.53 -1.63
C GLY A 171 -7.84 6.27 -2.20
N ASN A 172 -8.66 6.38 -3.25
CA ASN A 172 -9.24 5.22 -3.93
C ASN A 172 -8.19 4.38 -4.68
N ALA A 173 -7.12 5.01 -5.18
CA ALA A 173 -6.01 4.27 -5.74
C ALA A 173 -5.32 3.41 -4.67
N ILE A 174 -5.16 3.92 -3.43
CA ILE A 174 -4.62 3.13 -2.32
C ILE A 174 -5.49 1.92 -2.02
N ASP A 175 -6.83 2.04 -2.02
CA ASP A 175 -7.72 0.88 -1.82
C ASP A 175 -7.49 -0.21 -2.87
N ALA A 176 -7.35 0.18 -4.13
CA ALA A 176 -7.10 -0.76 -5.22
C ALA A 176 -5.72 -1.41 -5.14
N LEU A 177 -4.69 -0.63 -4.77
CA LEU A 177 -3.34 -1.14 -4.52
C LEU A 177 -3.30 -2.10 -3.32
N MET A 178 -4.09 -1.84 -2.28
CA MET A 178 -4.22 -2.76 -1.14
C MET A 178 -5.05 -4.00 -1.48
N GLY A 179 -6.03 -3.87 -2.38
CA GLY A 179 -6.89 -4.95 -2.83
C GLY A 179 -6.25 -5.88 -3.86
N ASP A 180 -5.24 -5.41 -4.63
CA ASP A 180 -4.60 -6.10 -5.77
C ASP A 180 -5.57 -6.99 -6.58
N THR A 181 -6.79 -6.50 -6.80
CA THR A 181 -7.83 -7.31 -7.46
C THR A 181 -7.60 -7.32 -8.96
N GLY A 182 -7.71 -8.50 -9.58
CA GLY A 182 -7.57 -8.64 -11.04
C GLY A 182 -6.11 -8.73 -11.53
N ILE A 183 -5.14 -8.84 -10.62
CA ILE A 183 -3.74 -9.14 -10.94
C ILE A 183 -3.26 -10.40 -10.19
N ASP A 184 -2.17 -11.01 -10.66
CA ASP A 184 -1.66 -12.28 -10.11
C ASP A 184 -0.61 -12.11 -9.00
N SER A 185 -0.20 -10.87 -8.71
CA SER A 185 0.74 -10.51 -7.63
C SER A 185 0.06 -9.65 -6.57
N VAL A 186 0.50 -9.73 -5.32
CA VAL A 186 0.12 -8.79 -4.24
C VAL A 186 1.25 -7.84 -3.89
N GLY A 187 2.09 -7.52 -4.87
CA GLY A 187 3.28 -6.68 -4.72
C GLY A 187 2.98 -5.31 -4.15
N HIS A 188 1.89 -4.66 -4.56
CA HIS A 188 1.60 -3.31 -4.08
C HIS A 188 1.32 -3.27 -2.57
N ARG A 189 0.44 -4.15 -2.07
CA ARG A 189 0.17 -4.22 -0.63
C ARG A 189 1.39 -4.72 0.16
N ARG A 190 2.23 -5.59 -0.41
CA ARG A 190 3.47 -6.04 0.23
C ARG A 190 4.46 -4.90 0.45
N TRP A 191 4.54 -3.96 -0.50
CA TRP A 191 5.30 -2.73 -0.34
C TRP A 191 4.69 -1.79 0.70
N LEU A 192 3.38 -1.52 0.63
CA LEU A 192 2.69 -0.62 1.58
C LEU A 192 2.69 -1.13 3.03
N LEU A 193 2.67 -2.46 3.20
CA LEU A 193 2.79 -3.14 4.50
C LEU A 193 4.23 -3.57 4.83
N GLY A 194 5.21 -3.05 4.10
CA GLY A 194 6.62 -3.36 4.31
C GLY A 194 7.15 -2.89 5.66
N TYR A 195 8.03 -3.69 6.26
CA TYR A 195 8.62 -3.43 7.58
C TYR A 195 9.58 -2.25 7.62
N PHE A 196 10.19 -1.93 6.47
CA PHE A 196 11.21 -0.91 6.33
C PHE A 196 10.63 0.42 5.79
N LEU A 197 9.34 0.43 5.45
CA LEU A 197 8.67 1.62 4.92
C LEU A 197 8.34 2.57 6.08
N GLY A 198 8.98 3.74 6.10
CA GLY A 198 8.75 4.85 7.00
C GLY A 198 8.32 6.13 6.30
N LYS A 199 8.65 6.29 5.01
CA LYS A 199 8.23 7.44 4.19
C LYS A 199 7.68 7.01 2.84
N VAL A 200 6.77 7.82 2.29
CA VAL A 200 6.22 7.67 0.94
C VAL A 200 6.17 9.01 0.23
N GLY A 201 6.59 9.07 -1.03
CA GLY A 201 6.29 10.15 -1.97
C GLY A 201 4.94 9.89 -2.62
N ILE A 202 4.18 10.95 -2.90
CA ILE A 202 2.83 10.83 -3.46
C ILE A 202 2.70 11.78 -4.65
N GLY A 203 2.35 11.21 -5.79
CA GLY A 203 1.98 11.93 -7.00
C GLY A 203 0.61 11.50 -7.49
N PHE A 204 -0.18 12.45 -7.97
CA PHE A 204 -1.48 12.19 -8.57
C PHE A 204 -1.77 13.20 -9.68
N ALA A 205 -2.12 12.71 -10.87
CA ALA A 205 -2.44 13.55 -12.00
C ALA A 205 -3.61 12.96 -12.80
N GLY A 206 -4.71 13.69 -12.89
CA GLY A 206 -5.91 13.30 -13.62
C GLY A 206 -6.55 12.03 -13.04
N LYS A 207 -6.05 10.86 -13.44
CA LYS A 207 -6.48 9.54 -12.95
C LYS A 207 -5.35 8.57 -12.61
N SER A 208 -4.11 9.00 -12.64
CA SER A 208 -2.95 8.18 -12.28
C SER A 208 -2.46 8.54 -10.89
N ALA A 209 -1.96 7.53 -10.16
CA ALA A 209 -1.25 7.70 -8.92
C ALA A 209 0.12 7.01 -9.02
N CYS A 210 1.16 7.68 -8.51
CA CYS A 210 2.45 7.10 -8.21
C CYS A 210 2.72 7.29 -6.72
N VAL A 211 2.99 6.19 -6.01
CA VAL A 211 3.27 6.22 -4.58
C VAL A 211 4.61 5.53 -4.35
N SER A 212 5.63 6.31 -3.99
CA SER A 212 6.97 5.76 -3.79
C SER A 212 6.98 4.84 -2.56
N VAL A 213 7.59 3.68 -2.73
CA VAL A 213 7.63 2.63 -1.69
C VAL A 213 9.04 2.10 -1.43
N PHE A 214 10.03 2.59 -2.18
CA PHE A 214 11.44 2.28 -1.93
C PHE A 214 11.98 3.23 -0.86
N ASP A 215 11.76 2.84 0.39
CA ASP A 215 12.27 3.50 1.57
C ASP A 215 12.70 2.46 2.61
N ASN A 216 13.69 2.82 3.43
CA ASN A 216 14.23 1.97 4.48
C ASN A 216 14.34 2.67 5.84
N THR A 217 13.64 3.78 6.01
CA THR A 217 13.69 4.57 7.25
C THR A 217 12.71 4.08 8.32
N GLY A 218 11.77 3.21 7.95
CA GLY A 218 10.80 2.59 8.85
C GLY A 218 11.43 1.55 9.78
N GLN A 219 10.87 1.43 10.97
CA GLN A 219 11.30 0.46 11.98
C GLN A 219 10.10 -0.17 12.68
N THR A 220 10.11 -1.50 12.82
CA THR A 220 9.08 -2.24 13.56
C THR A 220 9.66 -3.54 14.10
N ASP A 221 9.13 -4.01 15.22
CA ASP A 221 9.44 -5.28 15.87
C ASP A 221 8.54 -6.44 15.41
N ARG A 222 7.63 -6.19 14.45
CA ARG A 222 6.76 -7.25 13.92
C ARG A 222 7.56 -8.36 13.25
N GLU A 223 7.35 -9.59 13.68
CA GLU A 223 7.94 -10.79 13.04
C GLU A 223 7.15 -11.26 11.80
N TRP A 224 5.91 -10.80 11.67
CA TRP A 224 5.05 -11.08 10.52
C TRP A 224 3.90 -10.07 10.43
N THR A 225 3.33 -9.96 9.23
CA THR A 225 2.09 -9.24 8.94
C THR A 225 1.19 -10.09 8.06
N ALA A 226 -0.10 -9.77 8.04
CA ALA A 226 -1.07 -10.43 7.19
C ALA A 226 -2.09 -9.41 6.66
N TYR A 227 -2.67 -9.73 5.51
CA TYR A 227 -3.81 -9.03 4.95
C TYR A 227 -4.88 -10.08 4.62
N PRO A 228 -6.05 -10.07 5.28
CA PRO A 228 -6.39 -9.26 6.45
C PRO A 228 -5.54 -9.62 7.69
N PRO A 229 -5.37 -8.67 8.63
CA PRO A 229 -4.67 -8.92 9.88
C PRO A 229 -5.53 -9.74 10.86
N PRO A 230 -4.93 -10.32 11.93
CA PRO A 230 -5.68 -11.00 12.98
C PRO A 230 -6.71 -10.09 13.65
N GLY A 231 -7.89 -10.63 13.94
CA GLY A 231 -8.99 -9.90 14.56
C GLY A 231 -10.03 -9.40 13.55
N PRO A 232 -10.79 -8.34 13.88
CA PRO A 232 -11.82 -7.81 13.00
C PRO A 232 -11.23 -7.23 11.70
N ALA A 233 -11.82 -7.59 10.56
CA ALA A 233 -11.46 -7.10 9.24
C ALA A 233 -12.72 -6.57 8.54
N PRO A 234 -12.77 -5.29 8.13
CA PRO A 234 -13.93 -4.73 7.44
C PRO A 234 -14.25 -5.51 6.16
N LEU A 235 -15.53 -5.77 5.91
CA LEU A 235 -15.96 -6.53 4.73
C LEU A 235 -15.42 -5.98 3.40
N PRO A 236 -15.40 -4.65 3.16
CA PRO A 236 -14.85 -4.10 1.91
C PRO A 236 -13.32 -4.31 1.77
N MET A 237 -12.60 -4.57 2.86
CA MET A 237 -11.16 -4.89 2.85
C MET A 237 -10.88 -6.26 2.23
N VAL A 238 -11.79 -7.22 2.46
CA VAL A 238 -11.60 -8.64 2.09
C VAL A 238 -12.50 -9.07 0.92
N ARG A 239 -13.41 -8.20 0.47
CA ARG A 239 -14.30 -8.46 -0.65
C ARG A 239 -14.54 -7.17 -1.44
N ASP A 240 -14.14 -7.21 -2.70
CA ASP A 240 -14.46 -6.19 -3.67
C ASP A 240 -15.86 -6.41 -4.28
N VAL A 241 -16.58 -5.32 -4.52
CA VAL A 241 -17.97 -5.36 -5.03
C VAL A 241 -18.07 -5.87 -6.46
N GLN A 242 -17.02 -5.70 -7.27
CA GLN A 242 -16.95 -6.08 -8.68
C GLN A 242 -16.23 -7.40 -8.89
N TRP A 243 -15.17 -7.67 -8.11
CA TRP A 243 -14.26 -8.81 -8.31
C TRP A 243 -14.45 -9.95 -7.28
N GLY A 244 -15.35 -9.77 -6.32
CA GLY A 244 -15.63 -10.75 -5.27
C GLY A 244 -14.53 -10.77 -4.20
N PRO A 245 -14.22 -11.94 -3.61
CA PRO A 245 -13.20 -12.04 -2.58
C PRO A 245 -11.85 -11.44 -3.02
N VAL A 246 -11.18 -10.76 -2.09
CA VAL A 246 -9.81 -10.28 -2.24
C VAL A 246 -8.85 -11.40 -1.86
N ALA A 247 -7.69 -11.50 -2.53
CA ALA A 247 -6.65 -12.44 -2.12
C ALA A 247 -6.10 -12.08 -0.72
N TRP A 248 -5.92 -13.08 0.11
CA TRP A 248 -5.33 -12.98 1.44
C TRP A 248 -3.83 -13.27 1.35
N SER A 249 -3.05 -12.69 2.24
CA SER A 249 -1.61 -12.86 2.25
C SER A 249 -1.03 -12.87 3.65
N PHE A 250 0.05 -13.63 3.82
CA PHE A 250 0.85 -13.68 5.03
C PHE A 250 2.32 -13.45 4.69
N HIS A 251 2.92 -12.46 5.32
CA HIS A 251 4.29 -12.05 5.05
C HIS A 251 5.11 -12.21 6.34
N PRO A 252 6.00 -13.19 6.46
CA PRO A 252 6.95 -13.23 7.56
C PRO A 252 8.09 -12.23 7.34
N ARG A 253 8.76 -11.83 8.43
CA ARG A 253 10.03 -11.08 8.38
C ARG A 253 11.18 -11.96 7.90
N ASP A 254 11.15 -13.25 8.25
CA ASP A 254 12.06 -14.24 7.70
C ASP A 254 11.51 -14.84 6.39
N LYS A 255 12.05 -15.96 5.93
CA LYS A 255 11.70 -16.56 4.62
C LYS A 255 10.36 -17.30 4.68
N ILE A 256 9.67 -17.38 3.54
CA ILE A 256 8.40 -18.10 3.37
C ILE A 256 8.52 -19.40 2.55
N ALA A 257 9.74 -19.82 2.19
CA ALA A 257 9.96 -20.98 1.33
C ALA A 257 9.32 -22.26 1.89
N GLY A 258 8.56 -22.96 1.04
CA GLY A 258 7.85 -24.20 1.40
C GLY A 258 6.65 -24.00 2.33
N ALA A 259 6.19 -22.77 2.53
CA ALA A 259 5.00 -22.51 3.33
C ALA A 259 3.74 -23.12 2.73
N GLN A 260 2.82 -23.52 3.59
CA GLN A 260 1.46 -23.90 3.23
C GLN A 260 0.47 -23.12 4.09
N VAL A 261 -0.75 -22.99 3.59
CA VAL A 261 -1.85 -22.33 4.29
C VAL A 261 -3.07 -23.25 4.31
N SER A 262 -3.73 -23.31 5.46
CA SER A 262 -5.10 -23.79 5.57
C SER A 262 -5.99 -22.70 6.15
N MET A 263 -7.24 -22.69 5.73
CA MET A 263 -8.26 -21.76 6.18
C MET A 263 -9.49 -22.56 6.58
N GLN A 264 -9.98 -22.34 7.79
CA GLN A 264 -11.14 -23.04 8.34
C GLN A 264 -12.14 -22.02 8.88
N ARG A 265 -13.43 -22.28 8.69
CA ARG A 265 -14.51 -21.48 9.25
C ARG A 265 -14.69 -21.78 10.73
N LEU A 266 -14.95 -20.77 11.54
CA LEU A 266 -15.27 -20.93 12.96
C LEU A 266 -16.78 -20.86 13.19
N PRO A 267 -17.32 -21.53 14.24
CA PRO A 267 -16.59 -22.31 15.25
C PRO A 267 -16.39 -23.80 14.91
N ASP A 268 -16.99 -24.29 13.83
CA ASP A 268 -17.07 -25.72 13.47
C ASP A 268 -15.78 -26.28 12.82
N LEU A 269 -14.83 -25.41 12.45
CA LEU A 269 -13.57 -25.74 11.78
C LEU A 269 -13.79 -26.40 10.41
N GLU A 270 -14.90 -26.07 9.72
CA GLU A 270 -15.13 -26.49 8.35
C GLU A 270 -14.01 -25.95 7.45
N GLU A 271 -13.38 -26.81 6.63
CA GLU A 271 -12.36 -26.35 5.67
C GLU A 271 -12.96 -25.39 4.65
N VAL A 272 -12.30 -24.25 4.44
CA VAL A 272 -12.61 -23.29 3.41
C VAL A 272 -11.71 -23.56 2.22
N GLU A 273 -12.32 -23.87 1.08
CA GLU A 273 -11.59 -24.02 -0.18
C GLU A 273 -10.96 -22.67 -0.58
N VAL A 274 -9.68 -22.73 -0.96
CA VAL A 274 -8.88 -21.59 -1.39
C VAL A 274 -8.25 -21.87 -2.74
N GLU A 275 -8.19 -20.85 -3.58
CA GLU A 275 -7.56 -20.88 -4.89
C GLU A 275 -6.27 -20.06 -4.93
N LYS A 276 -5.50 -20.21 -6.01
CA LYS A 276 -4.33 -19.39 -6.34
C LYS A 276 -3.27 -19.33 -5.22
N THR A 277 -3.12 -20.42 -4.47
CA THR A 277 -2.07 -20.52 -3.45
C THR A 277 -0.70 -20.40 -4.11
N SER A 278 0.02 -19.35 -3.78
CA SER A 278 1.33 -19.05 -4.38
C SER A 278 2.29 -18.47 -3.34
N ILE A 279 3.57 -18.81 -3.49
CA ILE A 279 4.67 -18.12 -2.80
C ILE A 279 5.17 -17.04 -3.74
N GLN A 280 5.21 -15.80 -3.25
CA GLN A 280 5.73 -14.65 -3.97
C GLN A 280 7.00 -14.17 -3.28
N ALA A 281 8.12 -14.24 -4.01
CA ALA A 281 9.45 -13.87 -3.55
C ALA A 281 10.14 -13.11 -4.68
N ASP A 282 10.17 -11.78 -4.59
CA ASP A 282 10.52 -10.91 -5.72
C ASP A 282 11.89 -10.22 -5.55
N GLY A 283 12.65 -10.55 -4.49
CA GLY A 283 13.92 -9.88 -4.20
C GLY A 283 13.72 -8.40 -3.83
N GLY A 284 14.77 -7.57 -3.89
CA GLY A 284 14.63 -6.11 -3.75
C GLY A 284 14.19 -5.56 -2.38
N GLY A 285 14.11 -6.37 -1.33
CA GLY A 285 13.79 -5.91 0.03
C GLY A 285 12.30 -5.88 0.37
N ILE A 286 11.41 -6.22 -0.57
CA ILE A 286 10.00 -6.48 -0.28
C ILE A 286 9.85 -7.80 0.50
N PRO A 287 9.03 -7.89 1.55
CA PRO A 287 8.80 -9.15 2.26
C PRO A 287 8.23 -10.23 1.33
N ASP A 288 8.74 -11.45 1.43
CA ASP A 288 8.12 -12.60 0.75
C ASP A 288 6.71 -12.85 1.33
N ALA A 289 5.84 -13.46 0.53
CA ALA A 289 4.47 -13.75 0.93
C ALA A 289 4.03 -15.15 0.52
N ILE A 290 3.17 -15.77 1.33
CA ILE A 290 2.24 -16.78 0.85
C ILE A 290 0.88 -16.10 0.64
N VAL A 291 0.27 -16.34 -0.50
CA VAL A 291 -0.97 -15.70 -0.96
C VAL A 291 -1.97 -16.79 -1.31
N TRP A 292 -3.22 -16.63 -0.90
CA TRP A 292 -4.32 -17.53 -1.24
C TRP A 292 -5.62 -16.73 -1.39
N LYS A 293 -6.56 -17.22 -2.18
CA LYS A 293 -7.84 -16.54 -2.40
C LYS A 293 -8.99 -17.41 -1.89
N PRO A 294 -9.73 -17.01 -0.84
CA PRO A 294 -10.92 -17.75 -0.43
C PRO A 294 -12.02 -17.66 -1.49
N LEU A 295 -12.75 -18.75 -1.73
CA LEU A 295 -13.87 -18.76 -2.68
C LEU A 295 -15.06 -17.91 -2.21
N ARG A 296 -15.29 -17.85 -0.90
CA ARG A 296 -16.34 -17.04 -0.28
C ARG A 296 -15.85 -16.40 1.00
N VAL A 297 -16.25 -15.15 1.21
CA VAL A 297 -16.13 -14.43 2.48
C VAL A 297 -17.38 -13.58 2.72
N ALA A 298 -17.88 -13.59 3.95
CA ALA A 298 -19.10 -12.87 4.34
C ALA A 298 -18.95 -12.24 5.73
N ALA A 299 -19.64 -11.12 5.94
CA ALA A 299 -19.66 -10.47 7.25
C ALA A 299 -20.38 -11.34 8.29
N GLY A 300 -19.89 -11.28 9.53
CA GLY A 300 -20.31 -12.13 10.63
C GLY A 300 -19.68 -13.52 10.64
N GLU A 301 -18.89 -13.88 9.61
CA GLU A 301 -18.11 -15.12 9.60
C GLU A 301 -16.70 -14.88 10.14
N SER A 302 -16.20 -15.87 10.88
CA SER A 302 -14.82 -15.89 11.35
C SER A 302 -14.06 -17.06 10.76
N TYR A 303 -12.77 -16.86 10.51
CA TYR A 303 -11.92 -17.86 9.90
C TYR A 303 -10.63 -18.01 10.68
N ARG A 304 -10.23 -19.25 10.90
CA ARG A 304 -8.92 -19.63 11.42
C ARG A 304 -7.97 -19.92 10.28
N ILE A 305 -6.85 -19.22 10.26
CA ILE A 305 -5.77 -19.38 9.28
C ILE A 305 -4.64 -20.10 9.99
N THR A 306 -4.13 -21.17 9.39
CA THR A 306 -2.91 -21.85 9.85
C THR A 306 -1.85 -21.77 8.77
N ILE A 307 -0.69 -21.20 9.11
CA ILE A 307 0.49 -21.16 8.27
C ILE A 307 1.49 -22.18 8.79
N THR A 308 1.84 -23.15 7.95
CA THR A 308 2.90 -24.12 8.25
C THR A 308 4.12 -23.82 7.41
N ARG A 309 5.31 -23.96 7.99
CA ARG A 309 6.59 -23.72 7.31
C ARG A 309 7.60 -24.78 7.75
N PRO A 310 8.55 -25.18 6.87
CA PRO A 310 9.60 -26.13 7.25
C PRO A 310 10.37 -25.66 8.49
N SER A 311 10.56 -26.56 9.46
CA SER A 311 11.33 -26.31 10.68
C SER A 311 10.83 -25.15 11.55
N LYS A 312 9.55 -24.80 11.46
CA LYS A 312 8.88 -23.81 12.31
C LYS A 312 7.62 -24.42 12.88
N GLU A 313 7.26 -24.02 14.11
CA GLU A 313 5.95 -24.32 14.66
C GLU A 313 4.84 -23.70 13.79
N PRO A 314 3.69 -24.38 13.60
CA PRO A 314 2.55 -23.80 12.92
C PRO A 314 2.11 -22.49 13.59
N LEU A 315 1.91 -21.46 12.77
CA LEU A 315 1.36 -20.19 13.21
C LEU A 315 -0.12 -20.16 12.92
N THR A 316 -0.94 -19.87 13.93
CA THR A 316 -2.39 -19.76 13.78
C THR A 316 -2.87 -18.38 14.18
N TYR A 317 -3.81 -17.82 13.41
CA TYR A 317 -4.53 -16.60 13.78
C TYR A 317 -5.97 -16.65 13.24
N ASP A 318 -6.84 -15.87 13.87
CA ASP A 318 -8.25 -15.80 13.49
C ASP A 318 -8.56 -14.42 12.88
N VAL A 319 -9.43 -14.39 11.88
CA VAL A 319 -9.96 -13.19 11.22
C VAL A 319 -11.47 -13.20 11.39
N GLU A 320 -12.03 -12.12 11.91
CA GLU A 320 -13.48 -11.90 12.01
C GLU A 320 -13.89 -10.90 10.93
N VAL A 321 -14.69 -11.32 9.96
CA VAL A 321 -15.15 -10.38 8.93
C VAL A 321 -16.31 -9.56 9.47
N VAL A 322 -16.12 -8.25 9.59
CA VAL A 322 -17.08 -7.36 10.23
C VAL A 322 -17.70 -6.40 9.23
N ASP A 323 -18.97 -6.07 9.46
CA ASP A 323 -19.60 -4.93 8.84
C ASP A 323 -19.31 -3.66 9.65
N CYS A 324 -18.82 -2.63 8.97
CA CYS A 324 -18.48 -1.32 9.54
C CYS A 324 -19.46 -0.22 9.09
N ASP A 325 -20.49 -0.58 8.32
CA ASP A 325 -21.56 0.35 7.98
C ASP A 325 -22.29 0.81 9.25
N GLY A 326 -22.43 2.12 9.42
CA GLY A 326 -23.20 2.72 10.51
C GLY A 326 -22.47 2.88 11.86
N ILE A 327 -21.14 2.69 11.90
CA ILE A 327 -20.28 2.99 13.07
C ILE A 327 -19.55 4.33 12.89
#